data_AF-A0A9P4HUJ6-F1
#
_entry.id   AF-A0A9P4HUJ6-F1
#
_cell.length_a   1.000
_cell.length_b   1.000
_cell.length_c   1.000
_cell.angle_alpha   90.00
_cell.angle_beta   90.00
_cell.angle_gamma   90.00
#
_symmetry.space_group_name_H-M   'P 1'
#
loop_
_entity.id
_entity.type
_entity.pdbx_description
1 polymer ?
#
loop_
_entity_poly.entity_id
_entity_poly.type
_entity_poly.pdbx_seq_one_letter_code
_entity_poly.pdbx_strand_id
1 'polypeptide(L)'
;PSHLHHYVHDILAVLPPRPVIQIRGHHTETVRRDNKTEKNNVTDFDIMLNLQAYLGPPHSSWRTVSLVTPSANAYRGRFRKSRAPGYKQDVEVGDDDAAAALSLGEWCQQFCAAPARLKVFRLSRSVSGIDEQALRSRIETLIRGTHYRGHVDIFFPLEDRAVDIYSNHAVNRWRNTSWIRWLFYLSFLWILAWPLLFFLTKRWAVVEVDWAFSRPSGDGTAKTYATVSEAEWFEKHRGILRNLVLEGHRGDVSGVDAATPRVARSGARQQQGFRSGNDRVDGMVGFLRAGAAAVSAVRTGFQGDLEGWGGDC
;
A
#
# COMPACT_ATOMS: atom_id res chain seq x y z
N PRO A 1 14.56 -7.67 26.98
CA PRO A 1 15.20 -6.98 25.83
C PRO A 1 15.56 -7.96 24.71
N SER A 2 16.19 -9.09 25.03
CA SER A 2 16.56 -10.17 24.08
C SER A 2 15.39 -10.71 23.26
N HIS A 3 14.24 -10.99 23.89
CA HIS A 3 13.03 -11.44 23.17
C HIS A 3 12.51 -10.43 22.16
N LEU A 4 12.56 -9.13 22.49
CA LEU A 4 12.16 -8.07 21.55
C LEU A 4 13.12 -7.99 20.37
N HIS A 5 14.42 -8.09 20.63
CA HIS A 5 15.45 -8.12 19.60
C HIS A 5 15.23 -9.28 18.63
N HIS A 6 15.09 -10.51 19.15
CA HIS A 6 14.78 -11.70 18.35
C HIS A 6 13.49 -11.52 17.54
N TYR A 7 12.42 -11.04 18.16
CA TYR A 7 11.16 -10.82 17.46
C TYR A 7 11.27 -9.79 16.32
N VAL A 8 12.01 -8.70 16.53
CA VAL A 8 12.22 -7.67 15.51
C VAL A 8 13.11 -8.19 14.37
N HIS A 9 14.24 -8.81 14.70
CA HIS A 9 15.25 -9.22 13.73
C HIS A 9 14.89 -10.52 12.99
N ASP A 10 14.46 -11.55 13.72
CA ASP A 10 14.31 -12.90 13.18
C ASP A 10 12.89 -13.17 12.64
N ILE A 11 11.89 -12.42 13.11
CA ILE A 11 10.49 -12.60 12.69
C ILE A 11 10.04 -11.41 11.82
N LEU A 12 10.05 -10.19 12.36
CA LEU A 12 9.45 -9.05 11.67
C LEU A 12 10.26 -8.52 10.48
N ALA A 13 11.59 -8.49 10.59
CA ALA A 13 12.45 -8.05 9.49
C ALA A 13 12.54 -9.09 8.37
N VAL A 14 12.18 -10.35 8.63
CA VAL A 14 12.13 -11.43 7.62
C VAL A 14 10.86 -11.32 6.77
N LEU A 15 9.78 -10.74 7.29
CA LEU A 15 8.54 -10.56 6.53
C LEU A 15 8.70 -9.46 5.45
N PRO A 16 8.56 -9.80 4.16
CA PRO A 16 8.64 -8.82 3.08
C PRO A 16 7.43 -7.90 3.08
N PRO A 17 7.59 -6.60 2.74
CA PRO A 17 6.47 -5.71 2.50
C PRO A 17 5.70 -6.13 1.24
N ARG A 18 4.54 -5.51 1.01
CA ARG A 18 3.67 -5.79 -0.13
C ARG A 18 3.66 -4.60 -1.09
N PRO A 19 4.67 -4.46 -1.97
CA PRO A 19 4.63 -3.46 -3.03
C PRO A 19 3.51 -3.83 -4.02
N VAL A 20 2.62 -2.89 -4.32
CA VAL A 20 1.50 -3.10 -5.23
C VAL A 20 1.57 -2.07 -6.34
N ILE A 21 1.25 -2.47 -7.57
CA ILE A 21 0.98 -1.57 -8.70
C ILE A 21 -0.53 -1.45 -8.80
N GLN A 22 -1.05 -0.24 -8.63
CA GLN A 22 -2.45 0.06 -8.84
C GLN A 22 -2.60 0.86 -10.14
N ILE A 23 -3.46 0.40 -11.04
CA ILE A 23 -3.68 1.02 -12.35
C ILE A 23 -5.17 1.36 -12.46
N ARG A 24 -5.47 2.65 -12.48
CA ARG A 24 -6.84 3.17 -12.48
C ARG A 24 -7.11 3.97 -13.74
N GLY A 25 -8.10 3.53 -14.52
CA GLY A 25 -8.68 4.28 -15.62
C GLY A 25 -9.98 4.93 -15.19
N HIS A 26 -10.13 6.23 -15.42
CA HIS A 26 -11.40 6.91 -15.21
C HIS A 26 -11.68 7.98 -16.27
N HIS A 27 -12.95 8.30 -16.48
CA HIS A 27 -13.40 9.39 -17.34
C HIS A 27 -14.49 10.22 -16.65
N THR A 28 -14.68 11.43 -17.13
CA THR A 28 -15.69 12.36 -16.61
C THR A 28 -16.89 12.37 -17.52
N GLU A 29 -18.07 12.05 -16.97
CA GLU A 29 -19.35 12.17 -17.64
C GLU A 29 -20.07 13.45 -17.18
N THR A 30 -20.59 14.23 -18.12
CA THR A 30 -21.38 15.44 -17.90
C THR A 30 -22.86 15.16 -18.14
N VAL A 31 -23.60 14.96 -17.05
CA VAL A 31 -25.05 14.71 -17.12
C VAL A 31 -25.79 16.03 -16.93
N ARG A 32 -26.59 16.44 -17.93
CA ARG A 32 -27.54 17.54 -17.78
C ARG A 32 -28.87 17.02 -17.26
N ARG A 33 -29.30 17.50 -16.09
CA ARG A 33 -30.61 17.21 -15.51
C ARG A 33 -31.24 18.50 -14.98
N ASP A 34 -32.46 18.79 -15.42
CA ASP A 34 -33.32 19.90 -14.94
C ASP A 34 -32.56 21.20 -14.60
N ASN A 35 -32.01 21.82 -15.64
CA ASN A 35 -31.29 23.10 -15.61
C ASN A 35 -29.95 23.12 -14.83
N LYS A 36 -29.42 21.95 -14.45
CA LYS A 36 -28.09 21.80 -13.84
C LYS A 36 -27.23 20.79 -14.62
N THR A 37 -25.94 21.09 -14.69
CA THR A 37 -24.92 20.17 -15.23
C THR A 37 -24.16 19.57 -14.07
N GLU A 38 -24.20 18.25 -13.94
CA GLU A 38 -23.43 17.50 -12.95
C GLU A 38 -22.27 16.77 -13.64
N LYS A 39 -21.09 16.80 -13.01
CA LYS A 39 -19.89 16.10 -13.47
C LYS A 39 -19.70 14.87 -12.59
N ASN A 40 -19.77 13.69 -13.19
CA ASN A 40 -19.58 12.41 -12.51
C ASN A 40 -18.27 11.78 -12.98
N ASN A 41 -17.42 11.41 -12.03
CA ASN A 41 -16.18 10.68 -12.33
C ASN A 41 -16.48 9.16 -12.30
N VAL A 42 -16.45 8.52 -13.46
CA VAL A 42 -16.71 7.10 -13.64
C VAL A 42 -15.38 6.36 -13.78
N THR A 43 -15.16 5.36 -12.92
CA THR A 43 -13.97 4.51 -12.98
C THR A 43 -14.21 3.35 -13.91
N ASP A 44 -13.47 3.26 -15.01
CA ASP A 44 -13.64 2.20 -16.01
C ASP A 44 -12.98 0.90 -15.57
N PHE A 45 -11.73 1.00 -15.10
CA PHE A 45 -10.96 -0.13 -14.57
C PHE A 45 -10.10 0.30 -13.38
N ASP A 46 -9.88 -0.62 -12.45
CA ASP A 46 -9.00 -0.44 -11.28
C ASP A 46 -8.32 -1.76 -10.94
N ILE A 47 -7.08 -1.91 -11.37
CA ILE A 47 -6.34 -3.17 -11.35
C ILE A 47 -5.22 -3.07 -10.33
N MET A 48 -5.15 -4.00 -9.39
CA MET A 48 -4.07 -4.07 -8.40
C MET A 48 -3.22 -5.33 -8.63
N LEU A 49 -1.90 -5.18 -8.72
CA LEU A 49 -0.94 -6.27 -8.86
C LEU A 49 0.14 -6.21 -7.78
N ASN A 50 0.27 -7.27 -6.98
CA ASN A 50 1.30 -7.40 -5.95
C ASN A 50 2.64 -7.83 -6.55
N LEU A 51 3.69 -7.11 -6.18
CA LEU A 51 5.07 -7.36 -6.57
C LEU A 51 5.87 -8.14 -5.51
N GLN A 52 5.26 -8.48 -4.38
CA GLN A 52 5.92 -9.19 -3.27
C GLN A 52 6.61 -10.50 -3.70
N ALA A 53 6.03 -11.22 -4.68
CA ALA A 53 6.60 -12.46 -5.20
C ALA A 53 7.93 -12.28 -5.96
N TYR A 54 8.23 -11.04 -6.39
CA TYR A 54 9.46 -10.69 -7.10
C TYR A 54 10.53 -10.11 -6.18
N LEU A 55 10.22 -9.91 -4.90
CA LEU A 55 11.23 -9.55 -3.91
C LEU A 55 12.16 -10.74 -3.65
N GLY A 56 13.43 -10.44 -3.33
CA GLY A 56 14.43 -11.45 -3.03
C GLY A 56 14.05 -12.31 -1.81
N PRO A 57 14.65 -13.49 -1.64
CA PRO A 57 14.30 -14.38 -0.53
C PRO A 57 14.62 -13.73 0.83
N PRO A 58 13.89 -14.07 1.91
CA PRO A 58 13.98 -13.37 3.19
C PRO A 58 15.36 -13.41 3.88
N HIS A 59 16.11 -14.47 3.65
CA HIS A 59 17.45 -14.70 4.22
C HIS A 59 18.57 -14.35 3.24
N SER A 60 18.29 -13.52 2.24
CA SER A 60 19.27 -13.15 1.22
C SER A 60 19.91 -11.79 1.49
N SER A 61 20.99 -11.52 0.75
CA SER A 61 21.64 -10.22 0.76
C SER A 61 20.73 -9.08 0.30
N TRP A 62 19.60 -9.35 -0.36
CA TRP A 62 18.64 -8.36 -0.90
C TRP A 62 17.90 -7.53 0.14
N ARG A 63 17.98 -7.94 1.41
CA ARG A 63 17.42 -7.21 2.54
C ARG A 63 18.52 -6.55 3.36
N THR A 64 18.37 -5.27 3.63
CA THR A 64 19.27 -4.51 4.50
C THR A 64 18.49 -3.94 5.67
N VAL A 65 18.91 -4.26 6.90
CA VAL A 65 18.36 -3.63 8.11
C VAL A 65 19.20 -2.40 8.41
N SER A 66 18.62 -1.23 8.24
CA SER A 66 19.22 0.05 8.61
C SER A 66 18.63 0.54 9.92
N LEU A 67 19.52 1.05 10.78
CA LEU A 67 19.14 1.74 12.01
C LEU A 67 19.19 3.24 11.75
N VAL A 68 18.31 3.99 12.42
CA VAL A 68 18.27 5.44 12.25
C VAL A 68 19.58 6.07 12.72
N THR A 69 20.28 6.69 11.76
CA THR A 69 21.48 7.52 11.95
C THR A 69 21.26 8.60 13.00
N PRO A 70 22.21 8.88 13.91
CA PRO A 70 22.06 9.88 14.98
C PRO A 70 21.57 11.27 14.52
N SER A 71 22.03 11.74 13.36
CA SER A 71 21.67 13.02 12.74
C SER A 71 20.21 13.08 12.24
N ALA A 72 19.61 11.94 11.91
CA ALA A 72 18.27 11.89 11.33
C ALA A 72 17.15 12.18 12.36
N ASN A 73 16.13 12.90 11.89
CA ASN A 73 14.93 13.21 12.67
C ASN A 73 14.00 11.98 12.80
N ALA A 74 14.04 11.30 13.95
CA ALA A 74 13.23 10.11 14.20
C ALA A 74 12.58 10.11 15.59
N TYR A 75 11.69 9.15 15.82
CA TYR A 75 11.12 8.93 17.15
C TYR A 75 12.08 8.07 17.97
N ARG A 76 12.71 8.67 18.99
CA ARG A 76 13.70 8.03 19.89
C ARG A 76 13.20 7.99 21.34
N GLY A 77 12.01 7.44 21.57
CA GLY A 77 11.38 7.39 22.90
C GLY A 77 10.73 8.69 23.36
N ARG A 78 10.39 9.58 22.42
CA ARG A 78 9.65 10.83 22.66
C ARG A 78 8.34 10.84 21.88
N PHE A 79 7.42 11.75 22.22
CA PHE A 79 6.17 11.94 21.48
C PHE A 79 6.39 12.71 20.17
N ARG A 80 7.49 13.49 20.08
CA ARG A 80 7.92 14.25 18.90
C ARG A 80 9.21 13.65 18.34
N LYS A 81 9.41 13.77 17.03
CA LYS A 81 10.67 13.44 16.37
C LYS A 81 11.80 14.33 16.88
N SER A 82 12.96 13.75 17.09
CA SER A 82 14.15 14.45 17.60
C SER A 82 15.42 13.73 17.13
N ARG A 83 16.49 14.51 16.94
CA ARG A 83 17.83 13.99 16.65
C ARG A 83 18.46 13.41 17.91
N ALA A 84 19.54 12.66 17.75
CA ALA A 84 20.32 12.22 18.90
C ALA A 84 20.90 13.44 19.66
N PRO A 85 21.09 13.34 20.99
CA PRO A 85 21.75 14.40 21.76
C PRO A 85 23.12 14.71 21.17
N GLY A 86 23.42 16.00 20.97
CA GLY A 86 24.68 16.45 20.35
C GLY A 86 24.54 16.89 18.88
N TYR A 87 23.54 16.39 18.16
CA TYR A 87 23.37 16.66 16.73
C TYR A 87 22.44 17.85 16.46
N LYS A 88 22.97 18.93 15.87
CA LYS A 88 22.22 20.17 15.59
C LYS A 88 22.00 20.47 14.11
N GLN A 89 22.80 19.92 13.19
CA GLN A 89 22.72 20.16 11.74
C GLN A 89 22.75 18.86 10.92
N ASP A 90 22.30 18.91 9.65
CA ASP A 90 22.22 17.76 8.73
C ASP A 90 23.56 17.42 8.05
N VAL A 91 24.58 18.28 8.21
CA VAL A 91 25.87 18.21 7.51
C VAL A 91 27.01 17.89 8.48
N GLU A 92 26.84 16.87 9.30
CA GLU A 92 27.92 16.27 10.08
C GLU A 92 28.03 14.80 9.64
N VAL A 93 28.39 14.58 8.37
CA VAL A 93 28.74 13.25 7.86
C VAL A 93 30.21 13.00 8.18
N GLY A 94 30.49 12.75 9.47
CA GLY A 94 31.81 12.31 9.94
C GLY A 94 31.78 10.82 10.28
N ASP A 95 32.94 10.16 10.24
CA ASP A 95 33.10 8.75 10.66
C ASP A 95 32.63 8.48 12.11
N ASP A 96 32.48 9.53 12.91
CA ASP A 96 31.93 9.49 14.27
C ASP A 96 30.44 9.09 14.34
N ASP A 97 29.67 9.27 13.24
CA ASP A 97 28.24 8.92 13.18
C ASP A 97 27.98 7.41 13.25
N ALA A 98 28.91 6.61 12.71
CA ALA A 98 28.85 5.16 12.77
C ALA A 98 29.20 4.64 14.16
N ALA A 99 30.12 5.30 14.86
CA ALA A 99 30.50 4.97 16.23
C ALA A 99 29.43 5.35 17.27
N ALA A 100 28.67 6.42 17.01
CA ALA A 100 27.55 6.87 17.85
C ALA A 100 26.21 6.19 17.51
N ALA A 101 26.15 5.38 16.44
CA ALA A 101 24.95 4.65 16.07
C ALA A 101 24.69 3.50 17.05
N LEU A 102 23.65 3.65 17.88
CA LEU A 102 23.22 2.60 18.78
C LEU A 102 22.78 1.35 18.00
N SER A 103 23.20 0.20 18.49
CA SER A 103 22.80 -1.11 18.02
C SER A 103 21.31 -1.38 18.27
N LEU A 104 20.74 -2.33 17.52
CA LEU A 104 19.35 -2.75 17.70
C LEU A 104 19.09 -3.23 19.15
N GLY A 105 20.05 -3.95 19.74
CA GLY A 105 19.97 -4.45 21.11
C GLY A 105 19.84 -3.31 22.13
N GLU A 106 20.63 -2.25 21.98
CA GLU A 106 20.56 -1.07 22.85
C GLU A 106 19.24 -0.32 22.71
N TRP A 107 18.71 -0.18 21.49
CA TRP A 107 17.37 0.39 21.28
C TRP A 107 16.28 -0.44 21.95
N CYS A 108 16.36 -1.77 21.86
CA CYS A 108 15.46 -2.67 22.57
C CYS A 108 15.60 -2.53 24.09
N GLN A 109 16.83 -2.35 24.60
CA GLN A 109 17.08 -2.12 26.02
C GLN A 109 16.49 -0.79 26.49
N GLN A 110 16.70 0.31 25.75
CA GLN A 110 16.10 1.61 26.05
C GLN A 110 14.56 1.55 26.03
N PHE A 111 13.99 0.85 25.05
CA PHE A 111 12.55 0.63 24.98
C PHE A 111 12.02 -0.10 26.22
N CYS A 112 12.70 -1.17 26.65
CA CYS A 112 12.33 -1.90 27.86
C CYS A 112 12.50 -1.05 29.13
N ALA A 113 13.62 -0.33 29.27
CA ALA A 113 14.00 0.44 30.45
C ALA A 113 13.19 1.72 30.67
N ALA A 114 12.59 2.29 29.62
CA ALA A 114 11.83 3.53 29.74
C ALA A 114 10.67 3.41 30.77
N PRO A 115 10.42 4.40 31.66
CA PRO A 115 9.35 4.31 32.65
C PRO A 115 7.93 4.55 32.08
N ALA A 116 7.81 4.86 30.78
CA ALA A 116 6.53 5.20 30.16
C ALA A 116 5.56 4.01 30.08
N ARG A 117 4.29 4.21 30.42
CA ARG A 117 3.26 3.15 30.33
C ARG A 117 2.84 2.85 28.89
N LEU A 118 2.73 3.89 28.07
CA LEU A 118 2.36 3.81 26.66
C LEU A 118 3.61 3.89 25.79
N LYS A 119 4.05 2.74 25.28
CA LYS A 119 5.21 2.64 24.40
C LYS A 119 4.83 1.97 23.09
N VAL A 120 5.43 2.46 22.01
CA VAL A 120 5.28 1.90 20.66
C VAL A 120 6.66 1.74 20.04
N PHE A 121 7.00 0.53 19.62
CA PHE A 121 8.19 0.26 18.82
C PHE A 121 7.76 -0.03 17.39
N ARG A 122 8.16 0.83 16.46
CA ARG A 122 7.81 0.78 15.05
C ARG A 122 9.00 0.26 14.24
N LEU A 123 8.77 -0.82 13.50
CA LEU A 123 9.62 -1.26 12.40
C LEU A 123 9.01 -0.75 11.11
N SER A 124 9.79 -0.05 10.30
CA SER A 124 9.38 0.39 8.96
C SER A 124 10.07 -0.46 7.91
N ARG A 125 9.42 -0.67 6.78
CA ARG A 125 9.91 -1.39 5.62
C ARG A 125 9.85 -0.47 4.41
N SER A 126 10.84 -0.54 3.57
CA SER A 126 10.93 0.19 2.31
C SER A 126 11.31 -0.78 1.20
N VAL A 127 11.02 -0.40 -0.04
CA VAL A 127 11.43 -1.15 -1.23
C VAL A 127 12.24 -0.19 -2.09
N SER A 128 13.47 -0.56 -2.40
CA SER A 128 14.41 0.26 -3.18
C SER A 128 14.70 -0.35 -4.55
N GLY A 129 15.12 0.48 -5.49
CA GLY A 129 15.59 0.03 -6.80
C GLY A 129 14.51 -0.33 -7.83
N ILE A 130 13.23 -0.06 -7.57
CA ILE A 130 12.18 -0.16 -8.61
C ILE A 130 12.20 1.11 -9.46
N ASP A 131 12.31 0.97 -10.78
CA ASP A 131 12.11 2.08 -11.71
C ASP A 131 10.62 2.32 -11.99
N GLU A 132 9.95 3.00 -11.04
CA GLU A 132 8.52 3.32 -11.12
C GLU A 132 8.16 4.15 -12.36
N GLN A 133 9.07 5.00 -12.85
CA GLN A 133 8.82 5.87 -14.00
C GLN A 133 8.89 5.08 -15.32
N ALA A 134 9.90 4.23 -15.48
CA ALA A 134 10.01 3.35 -16.63
C ALA A 134 8.82 2.38 -16.70
N LEU A 135 8.39 1.85 -15.55
CA LEU A 135 7.24 0.94 -15.53
C LEU A 135 5.92 1.67 -15.80
N ARG A 136 5.73 2.86 -15.22
CA ARG A 136 4.56 3.72 -15.49
C ARG A 136 4.42 4.03 -16.99
N SER A 137 5.48 4.48 -17.64
CA SER A 137 5.44 4.85 -19.06
C SER A 137 5.12 3.66 -19.98
N ARG A 138 5.65 2.47 -19.68
CA ARG A 138 5.35 1.23 -20.44
C ARG A 138 3.90 0.79 -20.28
N ILE A 139 3.37 0.80 -19.05
CA ILE A 139 1.97 0.46 -18.77
C ILE A 139 1.03 1.47 -19.42
N GLU A 140 1.33 2.76 -19.32
CA GLU A 140 0.53 3.81 -19.96
C GLU A 140 0.49 3.62 -21.48
N THR A 141 1.64 3.38 -22.11
CA THR A 141 1.72 3.09 -23.56
C THR A 141 0.87 1.88 -23.95
N LEU A 142 0.88 0.82 -23.13
CA LEU A 142 0.03 -0.37 -23.35
C LEU A 142 -1.47 -0.03 -23.31
N ILE A 143 -1.90 0.76 -22.32
CA ILE A 143 -3.30 1.17 -22.14
C ILE A 143 -3.73 2.08 -23.29
N ARG A 144 -2.91 3.05 -23.68
CA ARG A 144 -3.17 3.92 -24.83
C ARG A 144 -3.27 3.11 -26.13
N GLY A 145 -2.49 2.04 -26.26
CA GLY A 145 -2.59 1.06 -27.35
C GLY A 145 -3.90 0.27 -27.39
N THR A 146 -4.73 0.32 -26.35
CA THR A 146 -6.10 -0.24 -26.34
C THR A 146 -7.16 0.76 -26.82
N HIS A 147 -6.74 1.92 -27.35
CA HIS A 147 -7.61 3.03 -27.74
C HIS A 147 -8.41 3.64 -26.57
N TYR A 148 -7.90 3.54 -25.33
CA TYR A 148 -8.48 4.20 -24.17
C TYR A 148 -8.16 5.71 -24.16
N ARG A 149 -9.18 6.55 -24.15
CA ARG A 149 -9.10 8.02 -24.23
C ARG A 149 -9.24 8.75 -22.90
N GLY A 150 -9.55 8.05 -21.82
CA GLY A 150 -9.74 8.65 -20.50
C GLY A 150 -8.45 8.97 -19.76
N HIS A 151 -8.60 9.32 -18.49
CA HIS A 151 -7.50 9.57 -17.57
C HIS A 151 -6.97 8.25 -17.01
N VAL A 152 -5.65 8.12 -16.90
CA VAL A 152 -4.98 6.92 -16.41
C VAL A 152 -4.06 7.34 -15.26
N ASP A 153 -4.36 6.85 -14.06
CA ASP A 153 -3.53 7.01 -12.88
C ASP A 153 -2.86 5.68 -12.54
N ILE A 154 -1.54 5.68 -12.42
CA ILE A 154 -0.78 4.52 -11.97
C ILE A 154 -0.14 4.88 -10.63
N PHE A 155 -0.35 4.08 -9.60
CA PHE A 155 0.21 4.25 -8.27
C PHE A 155 1.06 3.04 -7.88
N PHE A 156 2.06 3.28 -7.03
CA PHE A 156 2.91 2.23 -6.45
C PHE A 156 2.75 2.18 -4.92
N PRO A 157 1.55 1.87 -4.40
CA PRO A 157 1.36 1.76 -2.96
C PRO A 157 2.20 0.64 -2.34
N LEU A 158 2.75 0.92 -1.16
CA LEU A 158 3.46 -0.07 -0.34
C LEU A 158 2.58 -0.48 0.84
N GLU A 159 1.94 -1.64 0.74
CA GLU A 159 1.20 -2.27 1.82
C GLU A 159 2.16 -2.90 2.84
N ASP A 160 1.70 -3.03 4.09
CA ASP A 160 2.49 -3.57 5.21
C ASP A 160 3.84 -2.86 5.45
N ARG A 161 3.87 -1.55 5.11
CA ARG A 161 5.04 -0.67 5.28
C ARG A 161 5.55 -0.61 6.72
N ALA A 162 4.69 -0.65 7.73
CA ALA A 162 5.14 -0.49 9.11
C ALA A 162 4.38 -1.40 10.08
N VAL A 163 5.12 -1.94 11.05
CA VAL A 163 4.57 -2.74 12.15
C VAL A 163 4.81 -2.02 13.45
N ASP A 164 3.72 -1.73 14.16
CA ASP A 164 3.75 -1.11 15.48
C ASP A 164 3.60 -2.17 16.57
N ILE A 165 4.67 -2.38 17.34
CA ILE A 165 4.70 -3.23 18.51
C ILE A 165 4.30 -2.39 19.73
N TYR A 166 3.23 -2.80 20.40
CA TYR A 166 2.67 -2.08 21.53
C TYR A 166 3.04 -2.69 22.87
N SER A 167 3.30 -1.86 23.88
CA SER A 167 3.40 -2.34 25.26
C SER A 167 2.06 -2.92 25.74
N ASN A 168 2.13 -3.97 26.55
CA ASN A 168 0.97 -4.61 27.14
C ASN A 168 0.33 -3.69 28.21
N HIS A 169 -0.66 -2.89 27.81
CA HIS A 169 -1.38 -1.99 28.69
C HIS A 169 -2.87 -1.95 28.31
N ALA A 170 -3.77 -1.79 29.29
CA ALA A 170 -5.21 -1.69 29.09
C ALA A 170 -5.60 -0.63 28.06
N VAL A 171 -5.09 0.61 28.20
CA VAL A 171 -5.25 1.69 27.21
C VAL A 171 -4.91 1.29 25.77
N ASN A 172 -3.81 0.57 25.53
CA ASN A 172 -3.45 0.09 24.19
C ASN A 172 -4.45 -0.97 23.66
N ARG A 173 -5.04 -1.78 24.53
CA ARG A 173 -6.11 -2.73 24.18
C ARG A 173 -7.45 -2.03 23.93
N TRP A 174 -7.79 -1.04 24.76
CA TRP A 174 -9.05 -0.30 24.68
C TRP A 174 -9.18 0.45 23.36
N ARG A 175 -8.12 1.12 22.91
CA ARG A 175 -8.16 1.82 21.61
C ARG A 175 -8.31 0.88 20.40
N ASN A 176 -8.00 -0.41 20.56
CA ASN A 176 -8.17 -1.42 19.51
C ASN A 176 -9.54 -2.11 19.58
N THR A 177 -10.32 -1.85 20.63
CA THR A 177 -11.64 -2.47 20.83
C THR A 177 -12.71 -1.57 20.22
N SER A 178 -13.42 -2.05 19.19
CA SER A 178 -14.37 -1.25 18.40
C SER A 178 -15.50 -0.63 19.24
N TRP A 179 -16.08 -1.35 20.20
CA TRP A 179 -17.13 -0.81 21.08
C TRP A 179 -16.64 0.37 21.93
N ILE A 180 -15.44 0.28 22.50
CA ILE A 180 -14.88 1.35 23.34
C ILE A 180 -14.62 2.59 22.47
N ARG A 181 -14.17 2.41 21.22
CA ARG A 181 -14.03 3.52 20.26
C ARG A 181 -15.37 4.22 20.01
N TRP A 182 -16.44 3.46 19.80
CA TRP A 182 -17.79 4.01 19.61
C TRP A 182 -18.27 4.79 20.83
N LEU A 183 -18.05 4.26 22.04
CA LEU A 183 -18.38 4.97 23.27
C LEU A 183 -17.65 6.33 23.34
N PHE A 184 -16.35 6.37 23.03
CA PHE A 184 -15.57 7.61 23.00
C PHE A 184 -16.06 8.61 21.94
N TYR A 185 -16.55 8.14 20.80
CA TYR A 185 -17.14 9.01 19.77
C TYR A 185 -18.49 9.58 20.22
N LEU A 186 -19.36 8.75 20.80
CA LEU A 186 -20.68 9.17 21.30
C LEU A 186 -20.57 10.12 22.49
N SER A 187 -19.60 9.89 23.38
CA SER A 187 -19.40 10.71 24.58
C SER A 187 -18.54 11.95 24.33
N PHE A 188 -18.16 12.24 23.07
CA PHE A 188 -17.23 13.30 22.66
C PHE A 188 -15.86 13.31 23.38
N LEU A 189 -15.54 12.25 24.13
CA LEU A 189 -14.33 12.15 24.95
C LEU A 189 -13.07 12.03 24.10
N TRP A 190 -13.23 11.68 22.81
CA TRP A 190 -12.16 11.64 21.83
C TRP A 190 -11.41 12.98 21.71
N ILE A 191 -12.06 14.12 21.94
CA ILE A 191 -11.45 15.47 21.88
C ILE A 191 -10.34 15.64 22.92
N LEU A 192 -10.53 15.11 24.13
CA LEU A 192 -9.53 15.19 25.21
C LEU A 192 -8.57 14.01 25.18
N ALA A 193 -9.08 12.82 24.87
CA ALA A 193 -8.30 11.60 24.94
C ALA A 193 -7.25 11.51 23.84
N TRP A 194 -7.54 11.96 22.63
CA TRP A 194 -6.56 11.90 21.54
C TRP A 194 -5.31 12.76 21.79
N PRO A 195 -5.41 14.06 22.15
CA PRO A 195 -4.25 14.86 22.54
C PRO A 195 -3.48 14.25 23.71
N LEU A 196 -4.19 13.80 24.75
CA LEU A 196 -3.57 13.21 25.93
C LEU A 196 -2.81 11.92 25.58
N LEU A 197 -3.40 11.03 24.77
CA LEU A 197 -2.73 9.84 24.26
C LEU A 197 -1.53 10.19 23.37
N PHE A 198 -1.66 11.22 22.53
CA PHE A 198 -0.56 11.67 21.67
C PHE A 198 0.66 12.10 22.50
N PHE A 199 0.48 12.91 23.55
CA PHE A 199 1.58 13.37 24.39
C PHE A 199 2.15 12.28 25.32
N LEU A 200 1.29 11.38 25.82
CA LEU A 200 1.72 10.29 26.71
C LEU A 200 2.42 9.14 25.97
N THR A 201 2.09 8.92 24.69
CA THR A 201 2.64 7.82 23.92
C THR A 201 4.08 8.10 23.52
N LYS A 202 5.02 7.31 24.06
CA LYS A 202 6.41 7.33 23.63
C LYS A 202 6.61 6.40 22.43
N ARG A 203 7.25 6.90 21.39
CA ARG A 203 7.42 6.19 20.11
C ARG A 203 8.90 5.95 19.85
N TRP A 204 9.22 4.76 19.35
CA TRP A 204 10.53 4.37 18.86
C TRP A 204 10.37 3.93 17.41
N ALA A 205 10.75 4.77 16.46
CA ALA A 205 10.73 4.44 15.03
C ALA A 205 12.17 4.50 14.53
N VAL A 206 12.93 3.45 14.84
CA VAL A 206 14.39 3.43 14.74
C VAL A 206 14.89 2.35 13.78
N VAL A 207 14.03 1.40 13.42
CA VAL A 207 14.40 0.29 12.54
C VAL A 207 13.72 0.50 11.19
N GLU A 208 14.52 0.54 10.15
CA GLU A 208 14.08 0.51 8.76
C GLU A 208 14.66 -0.74 8.10
N VAL A 209 13.82 -1.46 7.36
CA VAL A 209 14.22 -2.67 6.63
C VAL A 209 13.98 -2.40 5.16
N ASP A 210 15.07 -2.21 4.43
CA ASP A 210 15.03 -1.99 3.00
C ASP A 210 15.07 -3.33 2.26
N TRP A 211 14.14 -3.51 1.33
CA TRP A 211 14.05 -4.65 0.43
C TRP A 211 14.40 -4.18 -0.97
N ALA A 212 15.61 -4.48 -1.42
CA ALA A 212 16.06 -4.07 -2.73
C ALA A 212 15.45 -4.96 -3.82
N PHE A 213 14.73 -4.33 -4.75
CA PHE A 213 14.27 -4.96 -5.99
C PHE A 213 15.40 -5.04 -7.02
N SER A 214 16.19 -3.96 -7.12
CA SER A 214 17.43 -3.91 -7.88
C SER A 214 18.53 -3.21 -7.09
N ARG A 215 19.78 -3.52 -7.43
CA ARG A 215 20.97 -2.87 -6.88
C ARG A 215 21.91 -2.46 -8.00
N PRO A 216 22.60 -1.32 -7.88
CA PRO A 216 23.72 -1.05 -8.78
C PRO A 216 24.77 -2.15 -8.58
N SER A 217 25.15 -2.81 -9.67
CA SER A 217 26.34 -3.67 -9.68
C SER A 217 27.56 -2.82 -9.37
N GLY A 218 28.62 -3.42 -8.81
CA GLY A 218 29.84 -2.71 -8.40
C GLY A 218 30.48 -1.85 -9.49
N ASP A 219 30.21 -2.16 -10.76
CA ASP A 219 30.68 -1.40 -11.93
C ASP A 219 29.82 -0.16 -12.26
N GLY A 220 28.81 0.17 -11.44
CA GLY A 220 27.98 1.38 -11.53
C GLY A 220 27.04 1.47 -12.74
N THR A 221 27.21 0.60 -13.74
CA THR A 221 26.54 0.66 -15.04
C THR A 221 25.45 -0.39 -15.22
N ALA A 222 25.58 -1.56 -14.59
CA ALA A 222 24.59 -2.64 -14.65
C ALA A 222 23.74 -2.71 -13.38
N LYS A 223 22.41 -2.85 -13.50
CA LYS A 223 21.52 -3.16 -12.37
C LYS A 223 21.45 -4.68 -12.20
N THR A 224 21.69 -5.17 -10.99
CA THR A 224 21.41 -6.56 -10.62
C THR A 224 20.02 -6.62 -10.02
N TYR A 225 19.17 -7.52 -10.50
CA TYR A 225 17.79 -7.69 -10.03
C TYR A 225 17.67 -8.90 -9.10
N ALA A 226 16.73 -8.84 -8.15
CA ALA A 226 16.52 -9.92 -7.20
C ALA A 226 15.93 -11.18 -7.84
N THR A 227 14.98 -11.02 -8.77
CA THR A 227 14.32 -12.14 -9.47
C THR A 227 14.11 -11.82 -10.94
N VAL A 228 13.37 -10.75 -11.25
CA VAL A 228 13.03 -10.32 -12.61
C VAL A 228 13.31 -8.83 -12.78
N SER A 229 13.67 -8.44 -13.99
CA SER A 229 13.73 -7.00 -14.34
C SER A 229 12.33 -6.41 -14.52
N GLU A 230 12.18 -5.10 -14.42
CA GLU A 230 10.89 -4.42 -14.65
C GLU A 230 10.41 -4.62 -16.09
N ALA A 231 11.34 -4.68 -17.05
CA ALA A 231 11.04 -4.93 -18.46
C ALA A 231 10.51 -6.35 -18.67
N GLU A 232 11.16 -7.35 -18.07
CA GLU A 232 10.74 -8.75 -18.14
C GLU A 232 9.40 -8.96 -17.43
N TRP A 233 9.21 -8.34 -16.26
CA TRP A 233 7.94 -8.32 -15.55
C TRP A 233 6.83 -7.76 -16.44
N PHE A 234 7.08 -6.64 -17.12
CA PHE A 234 6.11 -6.02 -18.03
C PHE A 234 5.76 -6.95 -19.19
N GLU A 235 6.74 -7.55 -19.86
CA GLU A 235 6.51 -8.48 -20.97
C GLU A 235 5.66 -9.68 -20.55
N LYS A 236 5.89 -10.22 -19.35
CA LYS A 236 5.10 -11.32 -18.80
C LYS A 236 3.64 -10.93 -18.55
N HIS A 237 3.37 -9.70 -18.09
CA HIS A 237 2.02 -9.28 -17.68
C HIS A 237 1.26 -8.48 -18.72
N ARG A 238 1.90 -8.00 -19.80
CA ARG A 238 1.26 -7.12 -20.80
C ARG A 238 -0.01 -7.72 -21.43
N GLY A 239 -0.02 -9.04 -21.66
CA GLY A 239 -1.18 -9.74 -22.22
C GLY A 239 -2.37 -9.74 -21.27
N ILE A 240 -2.13 -10.04 -19.99
CA ILE A 240 -3.17 -10.01 -18.96
C ILE A 240 -3.65 -8.59 -18.70
N LEU A 241 -2.74 -7.62 -18.57
CA LEU A 241 -3.09 -6.22 -18.37
C LEU A 241 -4.00 -5.70 -19.48
N ARG A 242 -3.67 -6.00 -20.74
CA ARG A 242 -4.50 -5.62 -21.88
C ARG A 242 -5.91 -6.20 -21.78
N ASN A 243 -6.03 -7.47 -21.43
CA ASN A 243 -7.34 -8.12 -21.31
C ASN A 243 -8.15 -7.54 -20.15
N LEU A 244 -7.54 -7.34 -18.97
CA LEU A 244 -8.20 -6.78 -17.79
C LEU A 244 -8.70 -5.35 -18.01
N VAL A 245 -7.94 -4.54 -18.75
CA VAL A 245 -8.32 -3.17 -19.11
C VAL A 245 -9.54 -3.19 -20.04
N LEU A 246 -9.53 -4.04 -21.08
CA LEU A 246 -10.66 -4.19 -22.00
C LEU A 246 -11.92 -4.79 -21.33
N GLU A 247 -11.73 -5.61 -20.30
CA GLU A 247 -12.83 -6.18 -19.51
C GLU A 247 -13.40 -5.20 -18.47
N GLY A 248 -12.73 -4.07 -18.20
CA GLY A 248 -13.14 -3.14 -17.15
C GLY A 248 -12.98 -3.74 -15.74
N HIS A 249 -11.96 -4.59 -15.52
CA HIS A 249 -11.77 -5.29 -14.25
C HIS A 249 -11.53 -4.31 -13.10
N ARG A 250 -12.11 -4.62 -11.94
CA ARG A 250 -11.95 -3.86 -10.68
C ARG A 250 -11.56 -4.81 -9.56
N GLY A 251 -10.33 -4.76 -9.08
CA GLY A 251 -9.87 -5.55 -7.94
C GLY A 251 -8.40 -5.99 -7.99
N ASP A 252 -8.07 -6.86 -7.03
CA ASP A 252 -6.75 -7.47 -6.86
C ASP A 252 -6.59 -8.70 -7.77
N VAL A 253 -5.56 -8.66 -8.62
CA VAL A 253 -5.26 -9.66 -9.64
C VAL A 253 -3.95 -10.40 -9.34
N SER A 254 -3.40 -10.22 -8.14
CA SER A 254 -2.09 -10.76 -7.73
C SER A 254 -1.94 -12.28 -7.76
N GLY A 255 -3.06 -13.02 -7.80
CA GLY A 255 -3.06 -14.49 -7.86
C GLY A 255 -3.37 -15.06 -9.24
N VAL A 256 -3.56 -14.23 -10.27
CA VAL A 256 -3.85 -14.71 -11.63
C VAL A 256 -2.53 -14.86 -12.38
N ASP A 257 -2.15 -16.11 -12.61
CA ASP A 257 -0.94 -16.43 -13.38
C ASP A 257 -1.03 -15.91 -14.81
N ALA A 258 0.04 -15.21 -15.24
CA ALA A 258 0.31 -14.78 -16.62
C ALA A 258 0.05 -15.85 -17.70
N ALA A 259 0.16 -17.14 -17.33
CA ALA A 259 0.04 -18.28 -18.23
C ALA A 259 -1.41 -18.73 -18.50
N THR A 260 -2.39 -18.24 -17.73
CA THR A 260 -3.81 -18.57 -17.93
C THR A 260 -4.58 -17.32 -18.36
N PRO A 261 -4.86 -17.14 -19.67
CA PRO A 261 -5.62 -16.00 -20.19
C PRO A 261 -7.11 -16.04 -19.80
N ARG A 262 -7.55 -17.09 -19.09
CA ARG A 262 -8.85 -17.10 -18.42
C ARG A 262 -8.63 -16.51 -17.05
N VAL A 263 -8.94 -15.22 -16.90
CA VAL A 263 -9.30 -14.66 -15.59
C VAL A 263 -10.43 -15.56 -15.08
N ALA A 264 -10.08 -16.49 -14.20
CA ALA A 264 -11.05 -17.28 -13.50
C ALA A 264 -12.00 -16.29 -12.83
N ARG A 265 -13.29 -16.64 -12.78
CA ARG A 265 -14.36 -15.87 -12.13
C ARG A 265 -14.17 -15.78 -10.60
N SER A 266 -12.97 -15.48 -10.12
CA SER A 266 -12.62 -15.30 -8.71
C SER A 266 -12.93 -13.87 -8.21
N GLY A 267 -14.02 -13.29 -8.71
CA GLY A 267 -14.74 -12.18 -8.09
C GLY A 267 -16.11 -12.60 -7.54
N ALA A 268 -16.59 -13.80 -7.85
CA ALA A 268 -17.79 -14.37 -7.23
C ALA A 268 -17.43 -15.04 -5.90
N ARG A 269 -16.80 -14.30 -4.98
CA ARG A 269 -16.80 -14.67 -3.57
C ARG A 269 -18.22 -14.45 -3.07
N GLN A 270 -19.04 -15.49 -3.24
CA GLN A 270 -20.11 -15.83 -2.32
C GLN A 270 -20.90 -14.63 -1.80
N GLN A 271 -21.65 -13.96 -2.67
CA GLN A 271 -22.85 -13.26 -2.21
C GLN A 271 -23.83 -14.35 -1.76
N GLN A 272 -23.65 -14.86 -0.53
CA GLN A 272 -24.81 -15.26 0.23
C GLN A 272 -25.73 -14.05 0.19
N GLY A 273 -26.90 -14.22 -0.43
CA GLY A 273 -27.87 -13.14 -0.53
C GLY A 273 -28.03 -12.52 0.86
N PHE A 274 -27.90 -11.20 0.94
CA PHE A 274 -28.41 -10.46 2.08
C PHE A 274 -29.91 -10.75 2.12
N ARG A 275 -30.32 -11.74 2.93
CA ARG A 275 -31.70 -11.96 3.31
C ARG A 275 -31.93 -11.11 4.54
N SER A 276 -32.43 -9.90 4.31
CA SER A 276 -32.81 -8.96 5.38
C SER A 276 -34.08 -9.42 6.13
N GLY A 277 -34.74 -10.49 5.65
CA GLY A 277 -35.99 -10.99 6.25
C GLY A 277 -37.17 -10.03 6.05
N ASN A 278 -37.04 -9.07 5.12
CA ASN A 278 -38.04 -8.05 4.87
C ASN A 278 -38.23 -7.88 3.35
N ASP A 279 -39.36 -8.38 2.83
CA ASP A 279 -39.64 -8.52 1.39
C ASP A 279 -39.58 -7.21 0.60
N ARG A 280 -39.77 -6.06 1.27
CA ARG A 280 -39.70 -4.73 0.65
C ARG A 280 -38.27 -4.26 0.36
N VAL A 281 -37.30 -4.69 1.17
CA VAL A 281 -35.89 -4.33 0.99
C VAL A 281 -35.25 -5.23 -0.08
N ASP A 282 -35.65 -6.50 -0.11
CA ASP A 282 -35.20 -7.47 -1.11
C ASP A 282 -35.73 -7.12 -2.52
N GLY A 283 -36.95 -6.56 -2.62
CA GLY A 283 -37.48 -6.00 -3.87
C GLY A 283 -36.75 -4.76 -4.38
N MET A 284 -36.24 -3.90 -3.49
CA MET A 284 -35.49 -2.69 -3.86
C MET A 284 -34.07 -3.01 -4.38
N VAL A 285 -33.45 -4.08 -3.87
CA VAL A 285 -32.18 -4.61 -4.39
C VAL A 285 -32.38 -5.29 -5.75
N GLY A 286 -33.57 -5.82 -6.04
CA GLY A 286 -33.95 -6.34 -7.36
C GLY A 286 -33.98 -5.26 -8.46
N PHE A 287 -34.38 -4.04 -8.13
CA PHE A 287 -34.43 -2.93 -9.09
C PHE A 287 -33.03 -2.40 -9.46
N LEU A 288 -32.08 -2.46 -8.54
CA LEU A 288 -30.66 -2.18 -8.81
C LEU A 288 -29.99 -3.27 -9.68
N ARG A 289 -30.52 -4.49 -9.72
CA ARG A 289 -30.06 -5.56 -10.62
C ARG A 289 -30.58 -5.42 -12.05
N ALA A 290 -31.75 -4.81 -12.26
CA ALA A 290 -32.24 -4.50 -13.61
C ALA A 290 -31.37 -3.42 -14.30
N GLY A 291 -30.78 -2.50 -13.53
CA GLY A 291 -29.77 -1.56 -14.05
C GLY A 291 -28.42 -2.21 -14.38
N ALA A 292 -28.08 -3.34 -13.75
CA ALA A 292 -26.84 -4.07 -14.03
C ALA A 292 -26.90 -4.93 -15.32
N ALA A 293 -28.11 -5.26 -15.81
CA ALA A 293 -28.29 -5.97 -17.09
C ALA A 293 -28.01 -5.06 -18.31
N ALA A 294 -28.01 -3.74 -18.14
CA ALA A 294 -27.61 -2.80 -19.19
C ALA A 294 -26.09 -2.78 -19.43
N VAL A 295 -25.28 -3.27 -18.47
CA VAL A 295 -23.81 -3.27 -18.57
C VAL A 295 -23.30 -4.38 -19.51
N SER A 296 -24.13 -5.38 -19.87
CA SER A 296 -23.79 -6.34 -20.93
C SER A 296 -24.14 -5.89 -22.35
N ALA A 297 -24.80 -4.74 -22.53
CA ALA A 297 -25.19 -4.22 -23.85
C ALA A 297 -24.05 -3.48 -24.59
N VAL A 298 -22.92 -3.23 -23.91
CA VAL A 298 -21.71 -2.65 -24.54
C VAL A 298 -21.01 -3.67 -25.46
N ARG A 299 -21.45 -4.95 -25.47
CA ARG A 299 -20.83 -6.01 -26.30
C ARG A 299 -21.30 -6.05 -27.76
N THR A 300 -22.20 -5.19 -28.18
CA THR A 300 -22.76 -5.19 -29.57
C THR A 300 -22.45 -3.93 -30.39
N GLY A 301 -21.57 -3.04 -29.90
CA GLY A 301 -21.12 -1.85 -30.63
C GLY A 301 -19.74 -1.99 -31.30
N PHE A 302 -19.17 -3.19 -31.39
CA PHE A 302 -17.81 -3.43 -31.90
C PHE A 302 -17.70 -3.39 -33.44
N GLN A 303 -18.55 -2.62 -34.11
CA GLN A 303 -18.56 -2.52 -35.57
C GLN A 303 -18.90 -1.09 -36.01
N GLY A 304 -17.86 -0.28 -36.15
CA GLY A 304 -17.90 1.01 -36.84
C GLY A 304 -17.86 2.22 -35.91
N ASP A 305 -16.68 2.54 -35.37
CA ASP A 305 -16.10 3.88 -35.47
C ASP A 305 -14.67 3.89 -34.91
N LEU A 306 -13.79 4.67 -35.53
CA LEU A 306 -12.40 4.92 -35.12
C LEU A 306 -12.30 5.75 -33.82
N GLU A 307 -13.39 5.85 -33.07
CA GLU A 307 -13.51 6.62 -31.85
C GLU A 307 -13.16 5.70 -30.66
N GLY A 308 -12.00 5.95 -30.05
CA GLY A 308 -11.57 5.23 -28.85
C GLY A 308 -12.57 5.35 -27.70
N TRP A 309 -12.43 4.49 -26.69
CA TRP A 309 -13.39 4.35 -25.59
C TRP A 309 -12.93 5.06 -24.31
N GLY A 310 -13.87 5.32 -23.40
CA GLY A 310 -13.59 5.96 -22.10
C GLY A 310 -13.13 7.41 -22.19
N GLY A 311 -13.52 8.15 -23.24
CA GLY A 311 -13.27 9.59 -23.30
C GLY A 311 -14.23 10.38 -22.41
N ASP A 312 -13.84 11.58 -22.00
CA ASP A 312 -14.75 12.50 -21.29
C ASP A 312 -15.96 12.84 -22.18
N CYS A 313 -17.17 12.77 -21.63
CA CYS A 313 -18.43 12.95 -22.36
C CYS A 313 -19.46 13.79 -21.61
#